data_AF-A0A535C7H8-F1
#
_entry.id   AF-A0A535C7H8-F1
#
_cell.length_a   1.000
_cell.length_b   1.000
_cell.length_c   1.000
_cell.angle_alpha   90.00
_cell.angle_beta   90.00
_cell.angle_gamma   90.00
#
_symmetry.space_group_name_H-M   'P 1'
#
loop_
_entity.id
_entity.type
_entity.pdbx_description
1 polymer ?
#
loop_
_entity_poly.entity_id
_entity_poly.type
_entity_poly.pdbx_seq_one_letter_code
_entity_poly.pdbx_strand_id
1 'polypeptide(L)' 'MLVRIATGGVAPWEIALTIVLMIVAIIVCAFIAGRIYRAGVLMYGQRPGLGQLVKLVRMR' A
#
# COMPACT_ATOMS: atom_id res chain seq x y z
N MET A 1 -3.17 -19.00 6.47
CA MET A 1 -3.87 -19.66 5.34
C MET A 1 -3.36 -21.07 5.08
N LEU A 2 -2.05 -21.33 5.01
CA LEU A 2 -1.48 -22.65 4.65
C LEU A 2 -2.08 -23.85 5.42
N VAL A 3 -2.16 -23.78 6.76
CA VAL A 3 -2.75 -24.86 7.59
C VAL A 3 -4.27 -25.01 7.37
N ARG A 4 -5.00 -23.92 7.11
CA ARG A 4 -6.44 -23.98 6.81
C ARG A 4 -6.71 -24.58 5.43
N ILE A 5 -5.88 -24.25 4.45
CA ILE A 5 -5.98 -24.82 3.10
C ILE A 5 -5.67 -26.33 3.14
N ALA A 6 -4.65 -26.74 3.89
CA ALA A 6 -4.27 -28.14 4.05
C ALA A 6 -5.32 -29.00 4.78
N THR A 7 -6.16 -28.39 5.62
CA THR A 7 -7.24 -29.07 6.35
C THR A 7 -8.56 -29.11 5.58
N GLY A 8 -8.59 -28.65 4.31
CA GLY A 8 -9.71 -28.85 3.39
C GLY A 8 -10.94 -27.96 3.62
N GLY A 9 -10.91 -27.07 4.60
CA GLY A 9 -12.05 -26.24 5.00
C GLY A 9 -12.06 -24.83 4.40
N VAL A 10 -11.40 -24.60 3.26
CA VAL A 10 -11.24 -23.26 2.66
C VAL A 10 -11.93 -23.22 1.31
N ALA A 11 -12.85 -22.28 1.15
CA ALA A 11 -13.57 -22.08 -0.10
C ALA A 11 -12.65 -21.43 -1.14
N PRO A 12 -12.78 -21.75 -2.45
CA PRO A 12 -11.92 -21.19 -3.51
C PRO A 12 -11.91 -19.66 -3.56
N TRP A 13 -13.03 -19.02 -3.18
CA TRP A 13 -13.14 -17.56 -3.15
C TRP A 13 -12.31 -16.92 -2.04
N GLU A 14 -12.05 -17.59 -0.91
CA GLU A 14 -11.21 -17.07 0.18
C GLU A 14 -9.76 -16.90 -0.29
N ILE A 15 -9.30 -17.85 -1.11
CA ILE A 15 -7.97 -17.84 -1.72
C ILE A 15 -7.87 -16.72 -2.76
N ALA A 16 -8.87 -16.62 -3.65
CA ALA A 16 -8.93 -15.55 -4.64
C ALA A 16 -8.97 -14.16 -3.98
N LEU A 17 -9.77 -13.98 -2.93
CA LEU A 17 -9.86 -12.74 -2.16
C LEU A 17 -8.50 -12.33 -1.58
N THR A 18 -7.76 -13.28 -1.01
CA THR A 18 -6.43 -13.02 -0.43
C THR A 18 -5.45 -12.53 -1.49
N ILE A 19 -5.42 -13.17 -2.66
CA ILE A 19 -4.56 -12.78 -3.78
C ILE A 19 -4.94 -11.39 -4.29
N VAL A 20 -6.23 -11.12 -4.46
CA VAL A 20 -6.73 -9.80 -4.89
C VAL A 20 -6.36 -8.72 -3.88
N LEU A 21 -6.57 -8.95 -2.59
CA LEU A 21 -6.18 -8.02 -1.54
C LEU A 21 -4.68 -7.74 -1.55
N MET A 22 -3.85 -8.75 -1.78
CA MET A 22 -2.40 -8.60 -1.87
C MET A 22 -2.01 -7.71 -3.06
N ILE A 23 -2.59 -7.93 -4.24
CA ILE A 23 -2.34 -7.12 -5.43
C ILE A 23 -2.80 -5.67 -5.20
N VAL A 24 -4.00 -5.48 -4.65
CA VAL A 24 -4.54 -4.15 -4.35
C VAL A 24 -3.64 -3.42 -3.35
N ALA A 25 -3.18 -4.09 -2.29
CA ALA A 25 -2.28 -3.51 -1.31
C ALA A 25 -0.95 -3.06 -1.94
N ILE A 26 -0.38 -3.86 -2.84
CA ILE A 26 0.84 -3.49 -3.58
C ILE A 26 0.61 -2.23 -4.40
N ILE A 27 -0.48 -2.18 -5.18
CA ILE A 27 -0.81 -1.03 -6.02
C ILE A 27 -1.01 0.23 -5.17
N VAL A 28 -1.75 0.12 -4.06
CA VAL A 28 -2.00 1.23 -3.14
C VAL A 28 -0.69 1.74 -2.54
N CYS A 29 0.17 0.84 -2.05
CA CYS A 29 1.48 1.22 -1.51
C CYS A 29 2.37 1.87 -2.57
N ALA A 30 2.45 1.32 -3.78
CA ALA A 30 3.23 1.89 -4.87
C ALA A 30 2.71 3.28 -5.28
N PHE A 31 1.39 3.46 -5.35
CA PHE A 31 0.76 4.75 -5.62
C PHE A 31 1.09 5.79 -4.55
N ILE A 32 0.97 5.43 -3.27
CA ILE A 32 1.31 6.31 -2.14
C ILE A 32 2.79 6.65 -2.16
N ALA A 33 3.68 5.66 -2.35
CA ALA A 33 5.12 5.87 -2.43
C ALA A 33 5.48 6.82 -3.58
N GLY A 34 4.90 6.63 -4.77
CA GLY A 34 5.11 7.52 -5.92
C GLY A 34 4.57 8.94 -5.70
N ARG A 35 3.49 9.10 -4.92
CA ARG A 35 2.97 10.41 -4.51
C ARG A 35 3.93 11.09 -3.53
N ILE A 36 4.41 10.38 -2.51
CA ILE A 36 5.39 10.90 -1.55
C ILE A 36 6.70 11.25 -2.27
N TYR A 37 7.16 10.41 -3.21
CA TYR A 37 8.38 10.68 -3.98
C TYR A 37 8.27 11.97 -4.79
N ARG A 38 7.20 12.14 -5.58
CA ARG A 38 6.98 13.38 -6.36
C ARG A 38 6.95 14.62 -5.48
N ALA A 39 6.30 14.52 -4.34
CA ALA A 39 6.13 15.62 -3.42
C ALA A 39 7.43 15.90 -2.64
N GLY A 40 8.16 14.86 -2.25
CA GLY A 40 9.44 14.93 -1.53
C GLY A 40 10.63 15.37 -2.40
N VAL A 41 10.61 15.11 -3.71
CA VAL A 41 11.67 15.54 -4.64
C VAL A 41 11.80 17.07 -4.73
N LEU A 42 10.71 17.80 -4.48
CA LEU A 42 10.68 19.27 -4.43
C LEU A 42 11.22 19.85 -3.11
N MET A 43 11.45 19.00 -2.11
CA MET A 43 12.03 19.43 -0.84
C MET A 43 13.54 19.47 -0.95
N TYR A 44 14.10 20.66 -1.14
CA TYR A 44 15.54 20.92 -1.14
C TYR A 44 16.16 20.65 0.25
N GLY A 45 16.42 19.38 0.57
CA GLY A 45 17.20 18.96 1.73
C GLY A 45 16.54 19.16 3.11
N GLN A 46 15.34 19.72 3.19
CA GLN A 46 14.62 19.91 4.46
C GLN A 46 13.89 18.63 4.85
N ARG A 47 14.12 18.08 6.05
CA ARG A 47 13.45 16.85 6.53
C ARG A 47 11.97 17.15 6.81
N PRO A 48 11.01 16.67 5.99
CA PRO A 48 9.60 16.90 6.25
C PRO A 48 9.18 16.20 7.54
N GLY A 49 8.50 16.93 8.42
CA GLY A 49 7.79 16.31 9.55
C GLY A 49 6.59 15.50 9.10
N LEU A 50 6.09 14.58 9.94
CA LEU A 50 4.94 13.71 9.64
C LEU A 50 3.70 14.49 9.14
N GLY A 51 3.45 15.69 9.68
CA GLY A 51 2.36 16.56 9.24
C GLY A 51 2.53 17.15 7.84
N GLN A 52 3.77 17.42 7.40
CA GLN A 52 4.05 17.91 6.04
C GLN A 52 3.88 16.81 5.00
N LEU A 53 4.24 15.56 5.32
CA LEU A 53 4.04 14.40 4.43
C LEU A 53 2.56 14.20 4.11
N VAL A 54 1.67 14.32 5.10
CA VAL A 54 0.21 14.24 4.89
C VAL A 54 -0.28 15.38 3.99
N LYS A 55 0.28 16.59 4.14
CA LYS A 55 -0.06 17.75 3.31
C LYS A 55 0.42 17.58 1.87
N LEU A 56 1.59 16.98 1.67
CA LEU A 56 2.20 16.64 0.36
C LEU A 56 1.41 15.55 -0.38
N VAL A 57 0.86 14.56 0.32
CA VAL A 57 -0.05 13.57 -0.28
C VAL A 57 -1.38 14.23 -0.72
N ARG A 58 -1.80 15.31 -0.07
CA ARG A 58 -3.08 16.00 -0.33
C ARG A 58 -2.99 17.18 -1.29
N MET A 59 -1.83 17.82 -1.42
CA MET A 59 -1.61 18.89 -2.40
C MET A 59 -1.71 18.30 -3.82
N ARG A 60 -2.63 18.86 -4.61
CA ARG A 60 -2.79 18.59 -6.05
C ARG A 60 -1.65 19.21 -6.81
#